data_AF-A0A5J4T6D5-F1
#
_entry.id   AF-A0A5J4T6D5-F1
#
_cell.length_a   1.000
_cell.length_b   1.000
_cell.length_c   1.000
_cell.angle_alpha   90.00
_cell.angle_beta   90.00
_cell.angle_gamma   90.00
#
_symmetry.space_group_name_H-M   'P 1'
#
loop_
_entity.id
_entity.type
_entity.pdbx_description
1 polymer ?
#
loop_
_entity_poly.entity_id
_entity_poly.type
_entity_poly.pdbx_seq_one_letter_code
_entity_poly.pdbx_strand_id
1 'polypeptide(L)'
;FSPIGCTCPREQALLIGIPIEQCVCRDVDDPRAGSMCKVTEDCKIGVLEPSNRGCFCNSNYQQAGCTCTEQYSQIGCICDLLSTTYNATSCLATKPCSGGDFINSTPTGCTPPDCTSSSQTYKCNCKNGLDPVGCVCPSSGQDLTGISNKSCPCLPTGDIRAGTTCPSYCTGPDQPNSDCICDIEPDQSTGYPLLDCQASKENQDQKGISFATLLIVIGSTATVLIIFAIAVSIMIYLICKKIKNEKLIKIKKDKELQLTYHW
;
A
#
# COMPACT_ATOMS: atom_id res chain seq x y z
N PHE A 1 -31.31 30.70 16.70
CA PHE A 1 -32.39 31.69 16.76
C PHE A 1 -31.81 33.04 17.17
N SER A 2 -31.64 33.96 16.23
CA SER A 2 -31.46 35.39 16.56
C SER A 2 -32.85 36.03 16.68
N PRO A 3 -33.17 36.76 17.76
CA PRO A 3 -34.47 37.41 17.90
C PRO A 3 -34.72 38.41 16.77
N ILE A 4 -35.98 38.51 16.32
CA ILE A 4 -36.40 39.51 15.34
C ILE A 4 -36.16 40.91 15.93
N GLY A 5 -35.37 41.74 15.25
CA GLY A 5 -35.08 43.13 15.64
C GLY A 5 -33.67 43.38 16.22
N CYS A 6 -32.83 42.36 16.37
CA CYS A 6 -31.43 42.57 16.74
C CYS A 6 -30.61 43.08 15.54
N THR A 7 -29.77 44.09 15.77
CA THR A 7 -28.74 44.54 14.81
C THR A 7 -27.37 44.27 15.39
N CYS A 8 -26.38 44.06 14.53
CA CYS A 8 -25.02 43.86 14.99
C CYS A 8 -24.46 45.11 15.68
N PRO A 9 -23.70 44.96 16.78
CA PRO A 9 -23.04 46.08 17.43
C PRO A 9 -22.22 46.90 16.43
N ARG A 10 -22.28 48.24 16.53
CA ARG A 10 -21.46 49.15 15.72
C ARG A 10 -20.04 49.26 16.25
N GLU A 11 -19.87 49.22 17.56
CA GLU A 11 -18.57 49.18 18.22
C GLU A 11 -17.87 47.83 17.95
N GLN A 12 -16.62 47.89 17.48
CA GLN A 12 -15.88 46.70 17.09
C GLN A 12 -15.66 45.77 18.27
N ALA A 13 -15.21 46.28 19.42
CA ALA A 13 -14.92 45.47 20.61
C ALA A 13 -16.10 44.58 21.06
N LEU A 14 -17.34 45.00 20.79
CA LEU A 14 -18.55 44.25 21.12
C LEU A 14 -18.84 43.08 20.17
N LEU A 15 -18.12 42.94 19.06
CA LEU A 15 -18.22 41.79 18.16
C LEU A 15 -17.43 40.58 18.68
N ILE A 16 -16.51 40.75 19.63
CA ILE A 16 -15.72 39.64 20.19
C ILE A 16 -16.67 38.62 20.84
N GLY A 17 -16.54 37.35 20.45
CA GLY A 17 -17.39 36.26 20.94
C GLY A 17 -18.76 36.14 20.25
N ILE A 18 -19.10 37.04 19.32
CA ILE A 18 -20.33 36.91 18.52
C ILE A 18 -20.07 35.99 17.31
N PRO A 19 -20.79 34.87 17.17
CA PRO A 19 -20.62 33.96 16.05
C PRO A 19 -21.06 34.57 14.72
N ILE A 20 -20.46 34.09 13.63
CA ILE A 20 -20.71 34.59 12.26
C ILE A 20 -22.17 34.44 11.82
N GLU A 21 -22.88 33.44 12.35
CA GLU A 21 -24.30 33.20 12.10
C GLU A 21 -25.22 34.28 12.71
N GLN A 22 -24.74 35.00 13.71
CA GLN A 22 -25.46 36.11 14.34
C GLN A 22 -25.05 37.45 13.74
N CYS A 23 -23.75 37.61 13.46
CA CYS A 23 -23.20 38.81 12.84
C CYS A 23 -22.15 38.43 11.80
N VAL A 24 -22.44 38.71 10.54
CA VAL A 24 -21.49 38.54 9.43
C VAL A 24 -20.19 39.30 9.71
N CYS A 25 -19.09 38.82 9.14
CA CYS A 25 -17.80 39.46 9.25
C CYS A 25 -17.82 40.83 8.57
N ARG A 26 -17.19 41.82 9.20
CA ARG A 26 -16.88 43.10 8.55
C ARG A 26 -15.70 42.93 7.61
N ASP A 27 -15.71 43.71 6.53
CA ASP A 27 -14.62 43.70 5.56
C ASP A 27 -13.35 44.44 6.03
N VAL A 28 -13.46 45.29 7.05
CA VAL A 28 -12.34 46.05 7.64
C VAL A 28 -12.43 46.02 9.15
N ASP A 29 -11.27 45.89 9.81
CA ASP A 29 -11.15 45.94 11.27
C ASP A 29 -12.17 45.09 12.06
N ASP A 30 -12.54 43.90 11.53
CA ASP A 30 -13.30 42.95 12.33
C ASP A 30 -12.36 42.36 13.40
N PRO A 31 -12.66 42.51 14.70
CA PRO A 31 -11.79 41.97 15.75
C PRO A 31 -11.79 40.44 15.81
N ARG A 32 -12.70 39.78 15.08
CA ARG A 32 -12.73 38.31 14.94
C ARG A 32 -11.87 37.81 13.77
N ALA A 33 -11.17 38.70 13.06
CA ALA A 33 -10.26 38.32 11.97
C ALA A 33 -9.19 37.31 12.47
N GLY A 34 -8.92 36.29 11.65
CA GLY A 34 -7.96 35.21 11.93
C GLY A 34 -8.45 34.09 12.85
N SER A 35 -9.63 34.25 13.48
CA SER A 35 -10.28 33.16 14.22
C SER A 35 -11.55 32.68 13.53
N MET A 36 -12.51 33.59 13.32
CA MET A 36 -13.80 33.30 12.71
C MET A 36 -14.02 34.04 11.40
N CYS A 37 -13.29 35.15 11.20
CA CYS A 37 -13.37 35.98 10.02
C CYS A 37 -12.06 35.93 9.23
N LYS A 38 -12.15 36.12 7.91
CA LYS A 38 -10.99 36.27 7.02
C LYS A 38 -10.08 37.40 7.54
N VAL A 39 -8.77 37.24 7.37
CA VAL A 39 -7.83 38.33 7.62
C VAL A 39 -7.86 39.32 6.45
N THR A 40 -7.76 40.61 6.74
CA THR A 40 -7.94 41.67 5.72
C THR A 40 -6.81 42.69 5.68
N GLU A 41 -5.89 42.69 6.64
CA GLU A 41 -4.89 43.75 6.79
C GLU A 41 -3.55 43.22 7.30
N ASP A 42 -2.47 43.92 6.94
CA ASP A 42 -1.10 43.62 7.36
C ASP A 42 -0.87 43.95 8.84
N CYS A 43 -0.06 43.13 9.50
CA CYS A 43 0.36 43.40 10.88
C CYS A 43 1.17 44.71 10.97
N LYS A 44 0.95 45.46 12.05
CA LYS A 44 1.60 46.75 12.31
C LYS A 44 2.09 46.80 13.75
N ILE A 45 3.40 46.91 13.93
CA ILE A 45 4.02 46.89 15.26
C ILE A 45 3.39 47.94 16.17
N GLY A 46 2.90 47.50 17.34
CA GLY A 46 2.29 48.36 18.36
C GLY A 46 0.87 48.87 18.04
N VAL A 47 0.31 48.49 16.89
CA VAL A 47 -1.04 48.91 16.45
C VAL A 47 -1.93 47.69 16.22
N LEU A 48 -1.42 46.72 15.47
CA LEU A 48 -2.13 45.51 15.06
C LEU A 48 -1.18 44.32 15.14
N GLU A 49 -1.18 43.69 16.31
CA GLU A 49 -0.42 42.49 16.62
C GLU A 49 -1.29 41.23 16.41
N PRO A 50 -0.74 40.10 15.95
CA PRO A 50 -1.50 38.86 15.74
C PRO A 50 -2.16 38.31 16.99
N SER A 51 -1.58 38.58 18.17
CA SER A 51 -2.16 38.20 19.46
C SER A 51 -3.46 38.95 19.79
N ASN A 52 -3.68 40.13 19.18
CA ASN A 52 -4.87 40.95 19.40
C ASN A 52 -6.00 40.57 18.44
N ARG A 53 -5.67 40.42 17.15
CA ARG A 53 -6.51 39.84 16.09
C ARG A 53 -5.61 39.39 14.93
N GLY A 54 -6.09 38.47 14.11
CA GLY A 54 -5.34 38.02 12.93
C GLY A 54 -5.01 39.15 11.97
N CYS A 55 -3.77 39.16 11.49
CA CYS A 55 -3.22 40.11 10.52
C CYS A 55 -2.19 39.40 9.63
N PHE A 56 -1.96 39.89 8.42
CA PHE A 56 -1.03 39.26 7.46
C PHE A 56 0.43 39.50 7.86
N CYS A 57 1.24 38.45 7.74
CA CYS A 57 2.69 38.54 7.88
C CYS A 57 3.29 39.41 6.77
N ASN A 58 4.29 40.22 7.12
CA ASN A 58 5.01 41.09 6.19
C ASN A 58 6.50 41.21 6.57
N SER A 59 7.27 41.99 5.81
CA SER A 59 8.71 42.17 6.03
C SER A 59 9.06 42.66 7.44
N ASN A 60 8.23 43.52 8.02
CA ASN A 60 8.41 44.08 9.36
C ASN A 60 7.85 43.19 10.46
N TYR A 61 6.99 42.22 10.12
CA TYR A 61 6.28 41.36 11.06
C TYR A 61 6.34 39.88 10.66
N GLN A 62 7.39 39.21 11.11
CA GLN A 62 7.67 37.79 10.85
C GLN A 62 7.51 36.91 12.10
N GLN A 63 7.03 37.48 13.21
CA GLN A 63 6.87 36.76 14.49
C GLN A 63 5.79 35.68 14.40
N ALA A 64 5.80 34.73 15.34
CA ALA A 64 4.81 33.66 15.40
C ALA A 64 3.39 34.21 15.61
N GLY A 65 2.41 33.63 14.92
CA GLY A 65 0.99 33.94 15.08
C GLY A 65 0.35 34.81 14.00
N CYS A 66 1.12 35.53 13.18
CA CYS A 66 0.54 36.24 12.02
C CYS A 66 0.00 35.25 10.97
N THR A 67 -0.93 35.70 10.13
CA THR A 67 -1.49 34.90 9.04
C THR A 67 -0.55 34.90 7.85
N CYS A 68 -0.20 33.70 7.38
CA CYS A 68 0.74 33.53 6.28
C CYS A 68 0.27 34.21 5.00
N THR A 69 1.22 34.69 4.21
CA THR A 69 1.01 35.15 2.83
C THR A 69 1.86 34.32 1.88
N GLU A 70 1.65 34.48 0.57
CA GLU A 70 2.46 33.78 -0.43
C GLU A 70 3.95 34.13 -0.30
N GLN A 71 4.28 35.37 0.09
CA GLN A 71 5.65 35.84 0.28
C GLN A 71 6.23 35.47 1.66
N TYR A 72 5.39 35.37 2.69
CA TYR A 72 5.82 35.16 4.07
C TYR A 72 5.07 33.96 4.67
N SER A 73 5.56 32.76 4.38
CA SER A 73 4.98 31.46 4.79
C SER A 73 5.90 30.64 5.70
N GLN A 74 6.97 31.24 6.25
CA GLN A 74 7.94 30.56 7.11
C GLN A 74 7.34 29.98 8.41
N ILE A 75 8.17 29.23 9.15
CA ILE A 75 7.82 28.58 10.42
C ILE A 75 7.26 29.63 11.39
N GLY A 76 6.07 29.37 11.95
CA GLY A 76 5.45 30.21 12.99
C GLY A 76 4.21 31.00 12.55
N CYS A 77 4.00 31.24 11.25
CA CYS A 77 2.73 31.84 10.80
C CYS A 77 1.59 30.80 10.70
N ILE A 78 0.35 31.27 10.83
CA ILE A 78 -0.88 30.48 10.82
C ILE A 78 -1.51 30.54 9.43
N CYS A 79 -1.96 29.41 8.90
CA CYS A 79 -2.70 29.37 7.63
C CYS A 79 -4.16 29.79 7.84
N ASP A 80 -4.62 30.79 7.08
CA ASP A 80 -6.04 31.13 7.02
C ASP A 80 -6.74 30.17 6.06
N LEU A 81 -7.61 29.32 6.61
CA LEU A 81 -8.37 28.31 5.84
C LEU A 81 -9.53 28.93 5.05
N LEU A 82 -9.91 30.18 5.36
CA LEU A 82 -10.96 30.94 4.68
C LEU A 82 -10.37 31.97 3.72
N SER A 83 -9.04 32.04 3.61
CA SER A 83 -8.34 33.00 2.76
C SER A 83 -8.66 32.76 1.29
N THR A 84 -8.97 33.85 0.59
CA THR A 84 -9.12 33.89 -0.86
C THR A 84 -7.87 34.39 -1.58
N THR A 85 -6.87 34.87 -0.84
CA THR A 85 -5.67 35.52 -1.39
C THR A 85 -4.47 34.58 -1.43
N TYR A 86 -4.26 33.81 -0.35
CA TYR A 86 -3.30 32.73 -0.30
C TYR A 86 -4.02 31.40 -0.12
N ASN A 87 -3.80 30.47 -1.05
CA ASN A 87 -4.46 29.18 -1.04
C ASN A 87 -4.10 28.38 0.22
N ALA A 88 -5.13 27.93 0.96
CA ALA A 88 -4.95 27.21 2.22
C ALA A 88 -4.12 25.93 2.05
N THR A 89 -4.32 25.17 0.98
CA THR A 89 -3.53 23.94 0.69
C THR A 89 -2.06 24.29 0.44
N SER A 90 -1.79 25.31 -0.35
CA SER A 90 -0.42 25.80 -0.58
C SER A 90 0.23 26.26 0.72
N CYS A 91 -0.52 26.94 1.60
CA CYS A 91 -0.03 27.34 2.91
C CYS A 91 0.30 26.13 3.79
N LEU A 92 -0.62 25.17 3.91
CA LEU A 92 -0.44 23.99 4.75
C LEU A 92 0.75 23.16 4.30
N ALA A 93 1.00 23.07 2.98
CA ALA A 93 2.18 22.41 2.44
C ALA A 93 3.51 23.06 2.89
N THR A 94 3.52 24.34 3.27
CA THR A 94 4.74 24.96 3.84
C THR A 94 4.98 24.62 5.32
N LYS A 95 3.98 24.04 6.00
CA LYS A 95 4.05 23.76 7.44
C LYS A 95 4.58 22.37 7.71
N PRO A 96 5.52 22.23 8.67
CA PRO A 96 5.97 20.91 9.09
C PRO A 96 4.86 20.19 9.83
N CYS A 97 4.73 18.88 9.61
CA CYS A 97 3.89 18.03 10.43
C CYS A 97 4.42 17.96 11.85
N SER A 98 3.55 18.14 12.85
CA SER A 98 3.91 18.14 14.27
C SER A 98 3.14 17.12 15.12
N GLY A 99 2.20 16.39 14.51
CA GLY A 99 1.41 15.38 15.21
C GLY A 99 0.44 14.64 14.31
N GLY A 100 -0.56 14.00 14.92
CA GLY A 100 -1.49 13.10 14.24
C GLY A 100 -0.90 11.69 14.09
N ASP A 101 -1.28 11.03 13.00
CA ASP A 101 -0.72 9.73 12.62
C ASP A 101 -0.10 9.77 11.20
N PHE A 102 0.34 8.64 10.65
CA PHE A 102 0.97 8.58 9.32
C PHE A 102 -0.01 8.85 8.16
N ILE A 103 -1.31 8.68 8.39
CA ILE A 103 -2.41 8.90 7.44
C ILE A 103 -3.04 10.27 7.70
N ASN A 104 -3.43 10.54 8.95
CA ASN A 104 -4.08 11.75 9.42
C ASN A 104 -3.06 12.68 10.07
N SER A 105 -2.28 13.37 9.23
CA SER A 105 -1.26 14.31 9.70
C SER A 105 -1.88 15.55 10.35
N THR A 106 -1.18 16.11 11.33
CA THR A 106 -1.53 17.40 11.94
C THR A 106 -0.39 18.40 11.73
N PRO A 107 -0.65 19.55 11.08
CA PRO A 107 -1.88 19.90 10.36
C PRO A 107 -2.20 18.98 9.17
N THR A 108 -3.46 18.91 8.73
CA THR A 108 -3.79 18.15 7.51
C THR A 108 -3.09 18.77 6.29
N GLY A 109 -2.44 17.97 5.46
CA GLY A 109 -1.72 18.45 4.27
C GLY A 109 -0.36 19.11 4.56
N CYS A 110 0.18 18.96 5.77
CA CYS A 110 1.53 19.40 6.11
C CYS A 110 2.63 18.66 5.34
N THR A 111 3.81 19.30 5.26
CA THR A 111 5.03 18.66 4.79
C THR A 111 5.69 17.84 5.90
N PRO A 112 6.00 16.56 5.67
CA PRO A 112 6.66 15.73 6.68
C PRO A 112 8.08 16.25 6.98
N PRO A 113 8.45 16.46 8.25
CA PRO A 113 9.84 16.67 8.63
C PRO A 113 10.62 15.34 8.60
N ASP A 114 11.93 15.37 8.75
CA ASP A 114 12.71 14.15 8.97
C ASP A 114 12.33 13.49 10.30
N CYS A 115 12.27 12.16 10.33
CA CYS A 115 11.98 11.43 11.56
C CYS A 115 13.08 11.68 12.59
N THR A 116 12.70 11.87 13.86
CA THR A 116 13.63 12.11 14.97
C THR A 116 13.80 10.90 15.90
N SER A 117 12.90 9.90 15.78
CA SER A 117 12.91 8.66 16.53
C SER A 117 12.38 7.52 15.67
N SER A 118 12.92 6.30 15.85
CA SER A 118 12.41 5.07 15.23
C SER A 118 11.05 4.64 15.77
N SER A 119 10.57 5.26 16.86
CA SER A 119 9.25 5.03 17.46
C SER A 119 8.28 6.20 17.25
N GLN A 120 8.62 7.14 16.37
CA GLN A 120 7.75 8.28 16.07
C GLN A 120 6.42 7.79 15.47
N THR A 121 5.32 8.45 15.84
CA THR A 121 3.96 7.98 15.51
C THR A 121 3.23 8.84 14.49
N TYR A 122 3.86 9.92 14.01
CA TYR A 122 3.28 10.86 13.06
C TYR A 122 4.16 11.01 11.82
N LYS A 123 3.52 11.44 10.73
CA LYS A 123 4.13 11.54 9.39
C LYS A 123 5.49 12.25 9.39
N CYS A 124 6.52 11.57 8.90
CA CYS A 124 7.89 12.05 8.76
C CYS A 124 8.61 11.34 7.62
N ASN A 125 9.74 11.90 7.13
CA ASN A 125 10.60 11.27 6.14
C ASN A 125 11.58 10.32 6.82
N CYS A 126 11.65 9.08 6.34
CA CYS A 126 12.53 8.06 6.90
C CYS A 126 14.01 8.50 6.79
N LYS A 127 14.81 8.15 7.81
CA LYS A 127 16.27 8.32 7.82
C LYS A 127 16.95 7.04 8.30
N ASN A 128 18.26 6.97 8.10
CA ASN A 128 19.10 5.87 8.59
C ASN A 128 18.87 5.63 10.10
N GLY A 129 18.36 4.44 10.44
CA GLY A 129 18.02 4.05 11.81
C GLY A 129 16.82 4.76 12.45
N LEU A 130 16.13 5.64 11.69
CA LEU A 130 14.96 6.42 12.12
C LEU A 130 13.83 6.24 11.09
N ASP A 131 13.33 5.01 11.02
CA ASP A 131 12.42 4.53 9.99
C ASP A 131 11.22 3.79 10.61
N PRO A 132 10.35 4.48 11.38
CA PRO A 132 9.12 3.87 11.87
C PRO A 132 8.24 3.41 10.70
N VAL A 133 7.52 2.30 10.89
CA VAL A 133 6.60 1.78 9.85
C VAL A 133 5.56 2.85 9.52
N GLY A 134 5.50 3.25 8.24
CA GLY A 134 4.60 4.30 7.76
C GLY A 134 5.25 5.65 7.49
N CYS A 135 6.55 5.82 7.79
CA CYS A 135 7.30 7.00 7.34
C CYS A 135 7.37 7.09 5.81
N VAL A 136 7.62 8.30 5.31
CA VAL A 136 7.74 8.60 3.87
C VAL A 136 9.12 8.17 3.39
N CYS A 137 9.14 7.24 2.43
CA CYS A 137 10.35 6.67 1.88
C CYS A 137 11.01 7.60 0.86
N PRO A 138 12.36 7.68 0.85
CA PRO A 138 13.09 8.25 -0.28
C PRO A 138 12.74 7.53 -1.58
N SER A 139 12.64 8.29 -2.68
CA SER A 139 12.42 7.71 -4.01
C SER A 139 13.73 7.30 -4.69
N SER A 140 14.85 7.91 -4.28
CA SER A 140 16.19 7.54 -4.76
C SER A 140 16.70 6.34 -3.97
N GLY A 141 17.13 5.30 -4.68
CA GLY A 141 17.68 4.11 -4.05
C GLY A 141 18.95 4.36 -3.24
N GLN A 142 19.72 5.39 -3.56
CA GLN A 142 20.94 5.78 -2.83
C GLN A 142 20.61 6.32 -1.42
N ASP A 143 19.44 6.95 -1.27
CA ASP A 143 19.00 7.55 -0.02
C ASP A 143 18.35 6.52 0.93
N LEU A 144 18.23 5.26 0.51
CA LEU A 144 17.71 4.15 1.33
C LEU A 144 18.76 3.53 2.26
N THR A 145 19.98 4.07 2.29
CA THR A 145 21.06 3.58 3.14
C THR A 145 20.64 3.55 4.62
N GLY A 146 20.65 2.36 5.23
CA GLY A 146 20.30 2.16 6.64
C GLY A 146 18.81 2.28 6.96
N ILE A 147 17.93 2.28 5.95
CA ILE A 147 16.47 2.19 6.10
C ILE A 147 16.03 0.75 5.88
N SER A 148 15.20 0.21 6.79
CA SER A 148 14.71 -1.17 6.76
C SER A 148 13.74 -1.42 5.60
N ASN A 149 13.75 -2.66 5.07
CA ASN A 149 12.78 -3.08 4.06
C ASN A 149 11.35 -3.23 4.60
N LYS A 150 11.18 -3.28 5.93
CA LYS A 150 9.87 -3.28 6.59
C LYS A 150 9.18 -1.92 6.54
N SER A 151 9.97 -0.85 6.58
CA SER A 151 9.48 0.52 6.58
C SER A 151 9.40 1.06 5.15
N CYS A 152 10.43 0.78 4.34
CA CYS A 152 10.47 1.13 2.94
C CYS A 152 10.69 -0.11 2.08
N PRO A 153 9.69 -0.55 1.29
CA PRO A 153 9.82 -1.68 0.38
C PRO A 153 11.06 -1.54 -0.52
N CYS A 154 11.60 -2.68 -0.93
CA CYS A 154 12.72 -2.72 -1.86
C CYS A 154 12.33 -2.08 -3.20
N LEU A 155 13.17 -1.19 -3.73
CA LEU A 155 12.92 -0.59 -5.04
C LEU A 155 13.19 -1.61 -6.16
N PRO A 156 12.44 -1.52 -7.27
CA PRO A 156 12.59 -2.43 -8.40
C PRO A 156 13.85 -2.16 -9.24
N THR A 157 14.52 -1.03 -9.01
CA THR A 157 15.80 -0.67 -9.64
C THR A 157 16.62 0.19 -8.69
N GLY A 158 17.95 0.09 -8.78
CA GLY A 158 18.88 0.99 -8.10
C GLY A 158 18.81 1.05 -6.57
N ASP A 159 18.15 0.09 -5.89
CA ASP A 159 18.12 0.06 -4.41
C ASP A 159 19.52 -0.27 -3.87
N ILE A 160 20.12 0.63 -3.09
CA ILE A 160 21.45 0.40 -2.51
C ILE A 160 21.49 -0.79 -1.55
N ARG A 161 20.32 -1.28 -1.10
CA ARG A 161 20.18 -2.44 -0.22
C ARG A 161 20.07 -3.76 -0.99
N ALA A 162 20.07 -3.74 -2.32
CA ALA A 162 20.03 -4.96 -3.15
C ALA A 162 21.24 -5.87 -2.86
N GLY A 163 20.99 -7.17 -2.71
CA GLY A 163 22.01 -8.17 -2.35
C GLY A 163 22.36 -8.21 -0.85
N THR A 164 21.73 -7.36 -0.02
CA THR A 164 21.85 -7.41 1.44
C THR A 164 20.48 -7.60 2.08
N THR A 165 19.78 -6.52 2.35
CA THR A 165 18.43 -6.52 2.95
C THR A 165 17.34 -6.76 1.90
N CYS A 166 17.62 -6.41 0.65
CA CYS A 166 16.77 -6.63 -0.50
C CYS A 166 17.35 -7.73 -1.41
N PRO A 167 16.50 -8.46 -2.16
CA PRO A 167 16.99 -9.37 -3.21
C PRO A 167 17.96 -8.65 -4.15
N SER A 168 18.98 -9.35 -4.63
CA SER A 168 19.86 -8.79 -5.64
C SER A 168 19.15 -8.65 -6.99
N TYR A 169 19.64 -7.78 -7.87
CA TYR A 169 19.19 -7.79 -9.25
C TYR A 169 19.87 -8.94 -10.01
N CYS A 170 19.12 -9.62 -10.88
CA CYS A 170 19.69 -10.69 -11.70
C CYS A 170 20.68 -10.12 -12.71
N THR A 171 21.86 -10.73 -12.82
CA THR A 171 22.95 -10.25 -13.69
C THR A 171 23.10 -11.03 -14.99
N GLY A 172 22.32 -12.09 -15.18
CA GLY A 172 22.35 -12.89 -16.41
C GLY A 172 21.53 -14.18 -16.35
N PRO A 173 21.47 -14.93 -17.47
CA PRO A 173 20.61 -16.10 -17.65
C PRO A 173 21.01 -17.32 -16.81
N ASP A 174 22.27 -17.39 -16.36
CA ASP A 174 22.80 -18.51 -15.56
C ASP A 174 22.66 -18.29 -14.04
N GLN A 175 22.23 -17.09 -13.62
CA GLN A 175 21.85 -16.76 -12.24
C GLN A 175 20.41 -16.20 -12.14
N PRO A 176 19.36 -17.00 -12.39
CA PRO A 176 18.00 -16.63 -12.00
C PRO A 176 17.50 -17.55 -10.89
N ASN A 177 18.33 -17.92 -9.90
CA ASN A 177 17.79 -18.64 -8.73
C ASN A 177 16.78 -17.73 -7.98
N SER A 178 16.00 -18.27 -7.06
CA SER A 178 14.93 -17.57 -6.33
C SER A 178 15.35 -16.25 -5.64
N ASP A 179 16.65 -16.00 -5.56
CA ASP A 179 17.22 -15.00 -4.66
C ASP A 179 17.48 -13.65 -5.35
N CYS A 180 17.27 -13.57 -6.67
CA CYS A 180 17.34 -12.32 -7.44
C CYS A 180 16.01 -11.89 -8.07
N ILE A 181 15.82 -10.59 -8.29
CA ILE A 181 14.69 -9.98 -9.01
C ILE A 181 15.15 -9.35 -10.33
N CYS A 182 14.24 -9.20 -11.30
CA CYS A 182 14.55 -8.48 -12.53
C CYS A 182 14.53 -6.97 -12.29
N ASP A 183 15.64 -6.31 -12.63
CA ASP A 183 15.74 -4.85 -12.65
C ASP A 183 14.84 -4.28 -13.75
N ILE A 184 13.98 -3.31 -13.40
CA ILE A 184 13.05 -2.70 -14.36
C ILE A 184 13.71 -1.64 -15.25
N GLU A 185 14.83 -1.07 -14.81
CA GLU A 185 15.60 -0.06 -15.55
C GLU A 185 17.09 -0.43 -15.53
N PRO A 186 17.47 -1.60 -16.08
CA PRO A 186 18.85 -2.06 -16.04
C PRO A 186 19.76 -1.14 -16.87
N ASP A 187 21.01 -1.01 -16.42
CA ASP A 187 22.06 -0.35 -17.20
C ASP A 187 22.18 -0.99 -18.60
N GLN A 188 22.17 -0.16 -19.64
CA GLN A 188 22.12 -0.65 -21.02
C GLN A 188 23.43 -1.27 -21.51
N SER A 189 24.55 -1.00 -20.83
CA SER A 189 25.88 -1.49 -21.23
C SER A 189 26.30 -2.75 -20.47
N THR A 190 25.78 -2.95 -19.25
CA THR A 190 26.28 -3.95 -18.31
C THR A 190 25.16 -4.72 -17.59
N GLY A 191 23.93 -4.23 -17.66
CA GLY A 191 22.76 -4.83 -17.02
C GLY A 191 22.16 -5.98 -17.81
N TYR A 192 21.37 -6.81 -17.12
CA TYR A 192 20.61 -7.88 -17.75
C TYR A 192 19.27 -7.34 -18.25
N PRO A 193 18.97 -7.33 -19.57
CA PRO A 193 17.75 -6.72 -20.07
C PRO A 193 16.49 -7.32 -19.43
N LEU A 194 15.54 -6.46 -19.05
CA LEU A 194 14.32 -6.85 -18.32
C LEU A 194 13.56 -7.99 -19.01
N LEU A 195 13.38 -7.90 -20.34
CA LEU A 195 12.65 -8.90 -21.10
C LEU A 195 13.35 -10.27 -21.09
N ASP A 196 14.69 -10.26 -21.24
CA ASP A 196 15.49 -11.48 -21.20
C ASP A 196 15.49 -12.08 -19.79
N CYS A 197 15.57 -11.23 -18.76
CA CYS A 197 15.48 -11.65 -17.36
C CYS A 197 14.15 -12.34 -17.05
N GLN A 198 13.03 -11.73 -17.43
CA GLN A 198 11.70 -12.31 -17.23
C GLN A 198 11.56 -13.66 -17.96
N ALA A 199 11.98 -13.73 -19.22
CA ALA A 199 11.96 -14.98 -19.98
C ALA A 199 12.84 -16.07 -19.33
N SER A 200 14.00 -15.73 -18.78
CA SER A 200 14.87 -16.70 -18.11
C SER A 200 14.28 -17.24 -16.81
N LYS A 201 13.58 -16.39 -16.05
CA LYS A 201 12.88 -16.75 -14.81
C LYS A 201 11.73 -17.72 -15.07
N GLU A 202 10.90 -17.44 -16.08
CA GLU A 202 9.81 -18.33 -16.50
C GLU A 202 10.34 -19.73 -16.91
N ASN A 203 11.46 -19.76 -17.65
CA ASN A 203 12.09 -21.02 -18.08
C ASN A 203 12.72 -21.82 -16.91
N GLN A 204 13.07 -21.17 -15.80
CA GLN A 204 13.58 -21.86 -14.59
C GLN A 204 12.46 -22.57 -13.83
N ASP A 205 11.30 -21.93 -13.68
CA ASP A 205 10.14 -22.51 -12.98
C ASP A 205 9.65 -23.80 -13.69
N GLN A 206 9.84 -23.88 -15.00
CA GLN A 206 9.48 -25.05 -15.80
C GLN A 206 10.50 -26.19 -15.75
N LYS A 207 11.76 -25.91 -15.36
CA LYS A 207 12.84 -26.89 -15.20
C LYS A 207 12.72 -27.72 -13.91
N GLY A 208 11.85 -27.32 -12.98
CA GLY A 208 11.54 -28.02 -11.74
C GLY A 208 10.83 -29.38 -11.92
N ILE A 209 10.28 -29.66 -13.11
CA ILE A 209 9.72 -30.98 -13.45
C ILE A 209 10.82 -31.79 -14.15
N SER A 210 11.62 -32.52 -13.37
CA SER A 210 12.65 -33.43 -13.91
C SER A 210 12.03 -34.41 -14.92
N PHE A 211 12.74 -34.70 -16.01
CA PHE A 211 12.39 -35.80 -16.94
C PHE A 211 12.17 -37.13 -16.20
N ALA A 212 12.88 -37.35 -15.08
CA ALA A 212 12.65 -38.50 -14.22
C ALA A 212 11.23 -38.49 -13.61
N THR A 213 10.74 -37.32 -13.17
CA THR A 213 9.38 -37.13 -12.66
C THR A 213 8.34 -37.39 -13.74
N LEU A 214 8.57 -36.91 -14.96
CA LEU A 214 7.69 -37.17 -16.11
C LEU A 214 7.62 -38.67 -16.46
N LEU A 215 8.76 -39.38 -16.45
CA LEU A 215 8.81 -40.83 -16.67
C LEU A 215 8.11 -41.63 -15.55
N ILE A 216 8.19 -41.19 -14.29
CA ILE A 216 7.49 -41.81 -13.16
C ILE A 216 5.95 -41.66 -13.31
N VAL A 217 5.48 -40.48 -13.72
CA VAL A 217 4.05 -40.23 -13.96
C VAL A 217 3.52 -41.04 -15.15
N ILE A 218 4.27 -41.11 -16.25
CA ILE A 218 3.84 -41.91 -17.42
C ILE A 218 3.90 -43.42 -17.11
N GLY A 219 4.92 -43.88 -16.38
CA GLY A 219 5.05 -45.29 -15.97
C GLY A 219 3.94 -45.76 -15.03
N SER A 220 3.51 -44.89 -14.10
CA SER A 220 2.41 -45.22 -13.17
C SER A 220 1.06 -45.34 -13.88
N THR A 221 0.78 -44.52 -14.89
CA THR A 221 -0.49 -44.63 -15.65
C THR A 221 -0.56 -45.90 -16.51
N ALA A 222 0.54 -46.27 -17.19
CA ALA A 222 0.61 -47.49 -18.00
C ALA A 222 0.47 -48.76 -17.13
N THR A 223 1.12 -48.78 -15.96
CA THR A 223 1.00 -49.92 -15.02
C THR A 223 -0.41 -50.04 -14.44
N VAL A 224 -1.08 -48.93 -14.10
CA VAL A 224 -2.47 -48.93 -13.65
C VAL A 224 -3.43 -49.47 -14.73
N LEU A 225 -3.24 -49.09 -15.99
CA LEU A 225 -4.05 -49.60 -17.11
C LEU A 225 -3.86 -51.11 -17.34
N ILE A 226 -2.63 -51.60 -17.23
CA ILE A 226 -2.32 -53.04 -17.35
C ILE A 226 -2.95 -53.81 -16.19
N ILE A 227 -2.84 -53.32 -14.96
CA ILE A 227 -3.45 -53.95 -13.77
C ILE A 227 -4.97 -54.00 -13.93
N PHE A 228 -5.60 -52.92 -14.41
CA PHE A 228 -7.03 -52.88 -14.67
C PHE A 228 -7.45 -53.89 -15.74
N ALA A 229 -6.71 -54.00 -16.86
CA ALA A 229 -6.99 -54.98 -17.91
C ALA A 229 -6.85 -56.43 -17.43
N ILE A 230 -5.85 -56.71 -16.59
CA ILE A 230 -5.66 -58.03 -15.97
C ILE A 230 -6.83 -58.34 -15.01
N ALA A 231 -7.21 -57.38 -14.16
CA ALA A 231 -8.32 -57.56 -13.23
C ALA A 231 -9.66 -57.83 -13.96
N VAL A 232 -9.95 -57.09 -15.02
CA VAL A 232 -11.12 -57.32 -15.89
C VAL A 232 -11.06 -58.70 -16.52
N SER A 233 -9.91 -59.11 -17.04
CA SER A 233 -9.72 -60.42 -17.66
C SER A 233 -9.93 -61.57 -16.66
N ILE A 234 -9.43 -61.43 -15.43
CA ILE A 234 -9.64 -62.39 -14.34
C ILE A 234 -11.12 -62.45 -13.96
N MET A 235 -11.78 -61.29 -13.82
CA MET A 235 -13.21 -61.23 -13.50
C MET A 235 -14.05 -61.94 -14.57
N ILE A 236 -13.79 -61.69 -15.86
CA ILE A 236 -14.45 -62.38 -16.97
C ILE A 236 -14.21 -63.88 -16.88
N TYR A 237 -12.97 -64.31 -16.65
CA TYR A 237 -12.63 -65.73 -16.50
C TYR A 237 -13.42 -66.39 -15.36
N LEU A 238 -13.51 -65.75 -14.18
CA LEU A 238 -14.25 -66.26 -13.04
C LEU A 238 -15.76 -66.35 -13.32
N ILE A 239 -16.33 -65.37 -14.00
CA ILE A 239 -17.73 -65.38 -14.44
C ILE A 239 -17.97 -66.55 -15.40
N CYS A 240 -17.13 -66.71 -16.43
CA CYS A 240 -17.23 -67.83 -17.38
C CYS A 240 -17.09 -69.19 -16.69
N LYS A 241 -16.16 -69.32 -15.73
CA LYS A 241 -15.96 -70.54 -14.94
C LYS A 241 -17.19 -70.87 -14.10
N LYS A 242 -17.80 -69.87 -13.45
CA LYS A 242 -19.04 -70.05 -12.67
C LYS A 242 -20.19 -70.53 -13.56
N ILE A 243 -20.41 -69.89 -14.71
CA ILE A 243 -21.45 -70.28 -15.68
C ILE A 243 -21.23 -71.71 -16.18
N LYS A 244 -19.97 -72.09 -16.47
CA LYS A 244 -19.64 -73.46 -16.91
C LYS A 244 -19.94 -74.49 -15.81
N ASN A 245 -19.61 -74.19 -14.56
CA ASN A 245 -19.89 -75.08 -13.43
C ASN A 245 -21.39 -75.24 -13.18
N GLU A 246 -22.18 -74.16 -13.23
CA GLU A 246 -23.64 -74.21 -13.08
C GLU A 246 -24.28 -75.07 -14.20
N LYS A 247 -23.81 -74.95 -15.44
CA LYS A 247 -24.25 -75.82 -16.54
C LYS A 247 -23.89 -77.29 -16.31
N LEU A 248 -22.68 -77.59 -15.80
CA LEU A 248 -22.27 -78.95 -15.49
C LEU A 248 -23.13 -79.58 -14.38
N ILE A 249 -23.45 -78.80 -13.35
CA ILE A 249 -24.33 -79.23 -12.25
C ILE A 249 -25.73 -79.54 -12.77
N LYS A 250 -26.27 -78.70 -13.68
CA LYS A 250 -27.58 -78.93 -14.29
C LYS A 250 -27.60 -80.21 -15.13
N ILE A 251 -26.58 -80.43 -15.98
CA ILE A 251 -26.44 -81.67 -16.77
C ILE A 251 -26.33 -82.91 -15.87
N LYS A 252 -25.59 -82.82 -14.76
CA LYS A 252 -25.46 -83.94 -13.81
C LYS A 252 -26.81 -84.25 -13.14
N LYS A 253 -27.58 -83.23 -12.77
CA LYS A 253 -28.92 -83.38 -12.17
C LYS A 253 -29.93 -83.96 -13.15
N ASP A 254 -29.89 -83.55 -14.42
CA ASP A 254 -30.77 -84.09 -15.47
C ASP A 254 -30.46 -85.58 -15.75
N LYS A 255 -29.19 -86.00 -15.68
CA LYS A 255 -28.80 -87.42 -15.80
C LYS A 255 -29.28 -88.28 -14.64
N GLU A 256 -29.18 -87.79 -13.40
CA GLU A 256 -29.70 -88.50 -12.22
C GLU A 256 -31.22 -88.66 -12.30
N LEU A 257 -31.94 -87.62 -12.77
CA LEU A 257 -33.39 -87.67 -12.93
C LEU A 257 -33.83 -88.74 -13.96
N GLN A 258 -33.09 -88.87 -15.06
CA GLN A 258 -33.34 -89.88 -16.10
C GLN A 258 -33.14 -91.33 -15.60
N LEU A 259 -32.25 -91.57 -14.64
CA LEU A 259 -32.07 -92.91 -14.04
C LEU A 259 -33.21 -93.31 -13.10
N THR A 260 -33.89 -92.35 -12.47
CA THR A 260 -35.03 -92.63 -11.56
C THR A 260 -36.34 -92.99 -12.27
N TYR A 261 -36.51 -92.69 -13.56
CA TYR A 261 -37.74 -93.00 -14.32
C TYR A 261 -37.68 -94.33 -15.09
N HIS A 262 -36.63 -95.14 -14.89
CA HIS A 262 -36.42 -96.43 -15.58
C HIS A 262 -36.59 -97.67 -14.68
N TRP A 263 -37.24 -97.51 -13.52
CA TRP A 263 -37.72 -98.58 -12.63
C TRP A 263 -39.22 -98.44 -12.42
#